data_AF-A0A1C2G1H3-F1
#
_entry.id   AF-A0A1C2G1H3-F1
#
_cell.length_a   1.000
_cell.length_b   1.000
_cell.length_c   1.000
_cell.angle_alpha   90.00
_cell.angle_beta   90.00
_cell.angle_gamma   90.00
#
_symmetry.space_group_name_H-M   'P 1'
#
loop_
_entity.id
_entity.type
_entity.pdbx_description
1 polymer ?
#
loop_
_entity_poly.entity_id
_entity_poly.type
_entity_poly.pdbx_seq_one_letter_code
_entity_poly.pdbx_strand_id
1 'polypeptide(L)' 'MSYRIESHYLLTSDWLAKGAFTAHFENKATAITTAIEGVDDPKEQEVRVVCVETGAVVWRSTQAEYE' A
#
# COMPACT_ATOMS: atom_id res chain seq x y z
N MET A 1 -13.59 -3.35 8.83
CA MET A 1 -12.18 -3.61 8.47
C MET A 1 -11.84 -2.68 7.34
N SER A 2 -11.16 -1.59 7.69
CA SER A 2 -10.64 -0.60 6.75
C SER A 2 -9.15 -0.82 6.55
N TYR A 3 -8.68 -0.43 5.39
CA TYR A 3 -7.28 -0.58 4.99
C TYR A 3 -6.76 0.76 4.52
N ARG A 4 -5.48 1.03 4.77
CA ARG A 4 -4.79 2.21 4.24
C ARG A 4 -3.47 1.80 3.63
N ILE A 5 -3.03 2.60 2.67
CA ILE A 5 -1.73 2.44 2.03
C ILE A 5 -0.74 3.33 2.79
N GLU A 6 0.38 2.75 3.18
CA GLU A 6 1.50 3.47 3.78
C GLU A 6 2.76 3.26 2.94
N SER A 7 3.63 4.26 2.94
CA SER A 7 4.98 4.13 2.41
C SER A 7 5.97 4.51 3.51
N HIS A 8 7.08 3.78 3.59
CA HIS A 8 8.18 4.14 4.50
C HIS A 8 9.05 5.26 3.94
N TYR A 9 8.94 5.52 2.64
CA TYR A 9 9.71 6.52 1.91
C TYR A 9 8.85 7.72 1.58
N LEU A 10 9.49 8.89 1.50
CA LEU A 10 8.86 10.06 0.90
C LEU A 10 8.44 9.69 -0.52
N LEU A 11 7.17 9.92 -0.82
CA LEU A 11 6.61 9.72 -2.15
C LEU A 11 7.24 10.75 -3.08
N THR A 12 8.26 10.34 -3.81
CA THR A 12 8.95 11.18 -4.79
C THR A 12 8.28 11.13 -6.17
N SER A 13 7.11 10.51 -6.25
CA SER A 13 6.51 10.02 -7.46
C SER A 13 5.04 10.41 -7.58
N ASP A 14 4.60 10.66 -8.82
CA ASP A 14 3.21 10.93 -9.17
C ASP A 14 2.40 9.66 -9.49
N TRP A 15 2.97 8.46 -9.29
CA TRP A 15 2.35 7.20 -9.75
C TRP A 15 1.15 6.80 -8.89
N LEU A 16 1.21 7.03 -7.58
CA LEU A 16 0.04 6.97 -6.70
C LEU A 16 -0.44 8.39 -6.43
N ALA A 17 -1.71 8.65 -6.74
CA ALA A 17 -2.34 9.89 -6.34
C ALA A 17 -2.20 10.06 -4.82
N LYS A 18 -1.81 11.26 -4.36
CA LYS A 18 -1.70 11.58 -2.92
C LYS A 18 -2.95 11.17 -2.13
N GLY A 19 -4.11 11.22 -2.78
CA GLY A 19 -5.39 10.76 -2.24
C GLY A 19 -5.39 9.30 -1.78
N ALA A 20 -4.65 8.41 -2.45
CA ALA A 20 -4.60 6.99 -2.14
C ALA A 20 -3.91 6.68 -0.79
N PHE A 21 -2.95 7.51 -0.36
CA PHE A 21 -2.31 7.40 0.95
C PHE A 21 -3.15 7.99 2.08
N THR A 22 -4.09 8.88 1.74
CA THR A 22 -5.06 9.44 2.69
C THR A 22 -6.41 8.71 2.67
N ALA A 23 -6.60 7.78 1.73
CA ALA A 23 -7.84 7.03 1.57
C ALA A 23 -7.91 5.85 2.54
N HIS A 24 -9.11 5.62 3.05
CA HIS A 24 -9.46 4.38 3.74
C HIS A 24 -10.27 3.51 2.79
N PHE A 25 -9.75 2.32 2.51
CA PHE A 25 -10.39 1.33 1.65
C PHE A 25 -11.21 0.38 2.53
N GLU A 26 -12.47 0.16 2.19
CA GLU A 26 -13.32 -0.81 2.89
C GLU A 26 -13.02 -2.27 2.50
N ASN A 27 -12.23 -2.47 1.44
CA ASN A 27 -11.88 -3.76 0.90
C ASN A 27 -10.35 -3.94 0.79
N LYS A 28 -9.85 -5.03 1.37
CA LYS A 28 -8.43 -5.43 1.31
C LYS A 28 -7.93 -5.55 -0.12
N ALA A 29 -8.70 -6.23 -0.98
CA ALA A 29 -8.31 -6.49 -2.36
C ALA A 29 -8.13 -5.17 -3.14
N THR A 30 -9.07 -4.23 -2.99
CA THR A 30 -8.96 -2.91 -3.61
C THR A 30 -7.73 -2.14 -3.13
N ALA A 31 -7.47 -2.14 -1.81
CA ALA A 31 -6.28 -1.48 -1.25
C ALA A 31 -4.98 -2.07 -1.82
N ILE A 32 -4.92 -3.39 -1.97
CA ILE A 32 -3.76 -4.10 -2.53
C ILE A 32 -3.61 -3.78 -4.02
N THR A 33 -4.67 -3.87 -4.81
CA THR A 33 -4.61 -3.53 -6.24
C THR A 33 -4.13 -2.10 -6.45
N THR A 34 -4.69 -1.13 -5.71
CA THR A 34 -4.25 0.28 -5.79
C THR A 34 -2.80 0.45 -5.33
N ALA A 35 -2.35 -0.30 -4.32
CA ALA A 35 -0.95 -0.27 -3.90
C ALA A 35 -0.01 -0.88 -4.96
N ILE A 36 -0.40 -1.99 -5.62
CA ILE A 36 0.37 -2.62 -6.70
C ILE A 36 0.47 -1.69 -7.91
N GLU A 37 -0.63 -1.08 -8.34
CA GLU A 37 -0.68 -0.19 -9.50
C GLU A 37 0.25 1.02 -9.38
N GLY A 38 0.54 1.47 -8.16
CA GLY A 38 1.43 2.61 -7.95
C GLY A 38 2.84 2.28 -7.47
N VAL A 39 3.26 1.01 -7.48
CA VAL A 39 4.65 0.61 -7.20
C VAL A 39 5.36 0.35 -8.53
N ASP A 40 6.28 1.23 -8.91
CA ASP A 40 7.12 1.06 -10.11
C ASP A 40 8.34 0.14 -9.80
N ASP A 41 9.13 0.47 -8.77
CA ASP A 41 10.15 -0.42 -8.21
C ASP A 41 9.93 -0.64 -6.70
N PRO A 42 9.54 -1.86 -6.26
CA PRO A 42 9.36 -2.17 -4.84
C PRO A 42 10.64 -2.07 -4.01
N LYS A 43 11.84 -2.11 -4.63
CA LYS A 43 13.13 -1.98 -3.95
C LYS A 43 13.49 -0.53 -3.65
N GLU A 44 13.00 0.41 -4.45
CA GLU A 44 13.22 1.84 -4.24
C GLU A 44 12.09 2.49 -3.45
N GLN A 45 10.86 1.96 -3.55
CA GLN A 45 9.68 2.47 -2.85
C GLN A 45 8.87 1.34 -2.24
N GLU A 46 9.16 1.06 -0.97
CA GLU A 46 8.34 0.13 -0.19
C GLU A 46 6.97 0.73 0.11
N VAL A 47 5.92 0.07 -0.38
CA VAL A 47 4.52 0.38 -0.10
C VAL A 47 3.90 -0.81 0.65
N ARG A 48 3.07 -0.52 1.65
CA ARG A 48 2.39 -1.54 2.45
C ARG A 48 0.92 -1.21 2.64
N VAL A 49 0.09 -2.24 2.67
CA VAL A 49 -1.32 -2.13 3.04
C VAL A 49 -1.47 -2.55 4.49
N VAL A 50 -2.06 -1.68 5.29
CA VAL A 50 -2.23 -1.87 6.73
C VAL A 50 -3.73 -1.90 7.06
N CYS A 51 -4.16 -2.88 7.85
CA CYS A 51 -5.49 -2.88 8.45
C CYS A 51 -5.56 -1.83 9.56
N VAL A 52 -6.48 -0.88 9.43
CA VAL A 52 -6.58 0.27 10.33
C VAL A 52 -6.95 -0.15 11.75
N GLU A 53 -7.87 -1.10 11.90
CA GLU A 53 -8.36 -1.53 13.22
C GLU A 53 -7.34 -2.34 14.02
N THR A 54 -6.48 -3.10 13.34
CA THR A 54 -5.52 -4.02 14.00
C THR A 54 -4.08 -3.53 13.93
N GLY A 55 -3.78 -2.57 13.06
CA GLY A 55 -2.42 -2.16 12.72
C GLY A 55 -1.62 -3.23 11.97
N ALA A 56 -2.24 -4.36 11.59
CA ALA A 56 -1.55 -5.45 10.92
C ALA A 56 -1.24 -5.10 9.46
N VAL A 57 0.00 -5.36 9.04
CA VAL A 57 0.40 -5.29 7.62
C VAL A 57 -0.19 -6.51 6.91
N VAL A 58 -1.12 -6.27 6.00
CA VAL A 58 -1.81 -7.33 5.26
C VAL A 58 -1.25 -7.59 3.88
N TRP A 59 -0.32 -6.71 3.43
CA TRP A 59 0.47 -6.82 2.21
C TRP A 59 1.61 -5.80 2.23
N ARG A 60 2.73 -6.11 1.56
CA ARG A 60 3.85 -5.18 1.34
C ARG A 60 4.52 -5.49 0.00
N SER A 61 4.98 -4.47 -0.71
CA SER A 61 5.56 -4.59 -2.05
C SER A 61 6.90 -5.33 -2.06
N THR A 62 7.64 -5.29 -0.95
CA THR A 62 8.93 -5.97 -0.76
C THR A 62 8.80 -7.44 -0.35
N GLN A 63 7.59 -7.91 -0.04
CA GLN A 63 7.38 -9.32 0.26
C GLN A 63 7.32 -10.09 -1.05
N ALA A 64 8.41 -10.81 -1.33
CA ALA A 64 8.41 -11.91 -2.28
C ALA A 64 7.21 -12.81 -1.97
N GLU A 65 6.50 -13.17 -3.03
CA GLU A 65 5.20 -13.83 -3.09
C GLU A 65 4.84 -14.69 -1.87
N TYR A 66 3.60 -14.54 -1.41
CA TYR A 66 2.99 -15.47 -0.45
C TYR A 66 3.14 -16.92 -0.95
N GLU A 67 4.00 -17.72 -0.31
CA GLU A 67 4.00 -19.19 -0.41
C GLU A 67 2.72 -19.79 0.21
#